data_AF-A0A497MFR8-F1
#
_entry.id   AF-A0A497MFR8-F1
#
_cell.length_a   1.000
_cell.length_b   1.000
_cell.length_c   1.000
_cell.angle_alpha   90.00
_cell.angle_beta   90.00
_cell.angle_gamma   90.00
#
_symmetry.space_group_name_H-M   'P 1'
#
loop_
_entity.id
_entity.type
_entity.pdbx_description
1 polymer ?
#
loop_
_entity_poly.entity_id
_entity_poly.type
_entity_poly.pdbx_seq_one_letter_code
_entity_poly.pdbx_strand_id
1 'polypeptide(L)'
;MIGVSELPIPIIHAYARIYYEFEEHTLQKLLAEAFIRLNGLSFQLPYEEASCTLEVGVAEGRDFSYLSEEEAERLRKTLRGRRLPHLDFVIYANYRRGGRARSLWGDLQRVRIVFPESYTAEIQVFHLKGTRRLPLDELLTKIVEQVRLEADRLGLPPPQLSTLRGR
;
A
#
# COMPACT_ATOMS: atom_id res chain seq x y z
N MET A 1 15.35 -9.89 -1.76
CA MET A 1 15.27 -9.15 -0.47
C MET A 1 13.83 -8.74 -0.30
N ILE A 2 13.17 -9.16 0.79
CA ILE A 2 11.77 -8.79 1.03
C ILE A 2 11.63 -7.26 1.20
N GLY A 3 10.55 -6.70 0.67
CA GLY A 3 10.24 -5.27 0.64
C GLY A 3 10.77 -4.52 -0.58
N VAL A 4 11.58 -5.14 -1.44
CA VAL A 4 12.23 -4.48 -2.58
C VAL A 4 12.00 -5.25 -3.87
N SER A 5 11.53 -4.56 -4.92
CA SER A 5 11.37 -5.14 -6.25
C SER A 5 12.43 -4.63 -7.24
N GLU A 6 12.99 -5.56 -8.01
CA GLU A 6 13.91 -5.34 -9.12
C GLU A 6 13.18 -5.19 -10.47
N LEU A 7 11.85 -5.37 -10.48
CA LEU A 7 11.07 -5.26 -11.71
C LEU A 7 10.98 -3.80 -12.16
N PRO A 8 11.01 -3.54 -13.49
CA PRO A 8 10.89 -2.20 -14.03
C PRO A 8 9.62 -1.51 -13.55
N ILE A 9 9.72 -0.21 -13.33
CA ILE A 9 8.60 0.61 -12.87
C ILE A 9 7.75 1.03 -14.08
N PRO A 10 6.43 0.77 -14.10
CA PRO A 10 5.54 1.28 -15.13
C PRO A 10 5.33 2.80 -15.00
N ILE A 11 4.48 3.38 -15.84
CA ILE A 11 4.04 4.77 -15.68
C ILE A 11 3.28 4.93 -14.36
N ILE A 12 3.66 5.93 -13.56
CA ILE A 12 2.94 6.32 -12.33
C ILE A 12 1.54 6.79 -12.74
N HIS A 13 0.50 6.13 -12.24
CA HIS A 13 -0.88 6.48 -12.52
C HIS A 13 -1.47 7.40 -11.45
N ALA A 14 -1.05 7.22 -10.20
CA ALA A 14 -1.41 8.08 -9.09
C ALA A 14 -0.27 8.16 -8.07
N TYR A 15 -0.19 9.24 -7.31
CA TYR A 15 0.75 9.35 -6.20
C TYR A 15 0.21 10.23 -5.07
N ALA A 16 0.69 9.95 -3.86
CA ALA A 16 0.52 10.81 -2.70
C ALA A 16 1.89 11.16 -2.10
N ARG A 17 2.05 12.40 -1.63
CA ARG A 17 3.22 12.83 -0.86
C ARG A 17 2.82 13.07 0.58
N ILE A 18 3.62 12.54 1.50
CA ILE A 18 3.44 12.73 2.93
C ILE A 18 4.69 13.33 3.56
N TYR A 19 4.48 14.17 4.57
CA TYR A 19 5.51 14.66 5.49
C TYR A 19 5.41 13.93 6.83
N TYR A 20 6.55 13.70 7.47
CA TYR A 20 6.63 13.02 8.76
C TYR A 20 7.73 13.64 9.64
N GLU A 21 7.54 13.63 10.96
CA GLU A 21 8.41 14.37 11.90
C GLU A 21 9.34 13.44 12.72
N PHE A 22 9.50 12.20 12.28
CA PHE A 22 10.31 11.18 12.96
C PHE A 22 11.32 10.53 11.99
N GLU A 23 12.12 9.59 12.46
CA GLU A 23 13.13 8.94 11.61
C GLU A 23 12.50 8.12 10.48
N GLU A 24 13.10 8.17 9.28
CA GLU A 24 12.63 7.39 8.13
C GLU A 24 12.59 5.88 8.43
N HIS A 25 13.50 5.36 9.26
CA HIS A 25 13.47 3.95 9.65
C HIS A 25 12.19 3.58 10.40
N THR A 26 11.70 4.48 11.24
CA THR A 26 10.41 4.36 11.93
C THR A 26 9.26 4.45 10.93
N LEU A 27 9.36 5.33 9.93
CA LEU A 27 8.36 5.40 8.85
C LEU A 27 8.29 4.10 8.05
N GLN A 28 9.42 3.48 7.71
CA GLN A 28 9.42 2.23 6.96
C GLN A 28 8.72 1.10 7.74
N LYS A 29 8.96 1.00 9.04
CA LYS A 29 8.27 0.03 9.92
C LYS A 29 6.77 0.31 9.98
N LEU A 30 6.40 1.58 10.13
CA LEU A 30 5.01 2.02 10.18
C LEU A 30 4.28 1.75 8.86
N LEU A 31 4.91 2.02 7.73
CA LEU A 31 4.39 1.67 6.40
C LEU A 31 4.18 0.17 6.26
N ALA A 32 5.14 -0.65 6.70
CA ALA A 32 4.99 -2.09 6.67
C ALA A 32 3.78 -2.56 7.49
N GLU A 33 3.61 -2.08 8.73
CA GLU A 33 2.43 -2.40 9.54
C GLU A 33 1.13 -1.90 8.88
N ALA A 34 1.15 -0.73 8.25
CA ALA A 34 -0.02 -0.22 7.54
C ALA A 34 -0.42 -1.16 6.39
N PHE A 35 0.53 -1.62 5.57
CA PHE A 35 0.24 -2.55 4.47
C PHE A 35 -0.17 -3.95 4.97
N ILE A 36 0.39 -4.42 6.08
CA ILE A 36 -0.07 -5.65 6.76
C ILE A 36 -1.53 -5.51 7.19
N ARG A 37 -1.92 -4.35 7.74
CA ARG A 37 -3.30 -4.07 8.18
C ARG A 37 -4.28 -3.78 7.04
N LEU A 38 -3.80 -3.28 5.90
CA LEU A 38 -4.59 -3.16 4.68
C LEU A 38 -4.98 -4.53 4.11
N ASN A 39 -4.19 -5.58 4.38
CA ASN A 39 -4.52 -6.91 3.90
C ASN A 39 -5.83 -7.43 4.52
N GLY A 40 -6.79 -7.78 3.68
CA GLY A 40 -8.13 -8.18 4.07
C GLY A 40 -9.10 -7.03 4.34
N LEU A 41 -8.66 -5.76 4.24
CA LEU A 41 -9.53 -4.61 4.40
C LEU A 41 -10.66 -4.67 3.37
N SER A 42 -11.90 -4.64 3.87
CA SER A 42 -13.11 -4.72 3.04
C SER A 42 -13.98 -3.49 3.21
N PHE A 43 -14.46 -2.93 2.10
CA PHE A 43 -15.30 -1.73 2.08
C PHE A 43 -16.29 -1.77 0.90
N GLN A 44 -17.34 -0.95 0.95
CA GLN A 44 -18.24 -0.78 -0.19
C GLN A 44 -17.61 0.18 -1.21
N LEU A 45 -17.67 -0.18 -2.50
CA LEU A 45 -17.23 0.73 -3.55
C LEU A 45 -18.17 1.94 -3.63
N PRO A 46 -17.63 3.14 -3.85
CA PRO A 46 -18.47 4.29 -4.14
C PRO A 46 -19.33 4.03 -5.37
N TYR A 47 -20.61 4.37 -5.29
CA TYR A 47 -21.55 4.35 -6.42
C TYR A 47 -21.83 2.96 -7.04
N GLU A 48 -21.41 1.86 -6.40
CA GLU A 48 -21.72 0.50 -6.83
C GLU A 48 -22.28 -0.36 -5.69
N GLU A 49 -23.22 -1.27 -5.98
CA GLU A 49 -23.64 -2.34 -5.06
C GLU A 49 -22.61 -3.49 -5.03
N ALA A 50 -21.35 -3.15 -4.82
CA ALA A 50 -20.24 -4.07 -4.77
C ALA A 50 -19.28 -3.72 -3.63
N SER A 51 -18.78 -4.75 -2.96
CA SER A 51 -17.70 -4.60 -2.01
C SER A 51 -16.35 -4.83 -2.70
N CYS A 52 -15.32 -4.18 -2.16
CA CYS A 52 -13.93 -4.40 -2.48
C CYS A 52 -13.23 -4.96 -1.25
N THR A 53 -12.46 -6.03 -1.43
CA THR A 53 -11.51 -6.55 -0.44
C THR A 53 -10.10 -6.43 -0.99
N LEU A 54 -9.19 -5.84 -0.22
CA LEU A 54 -7.79 -5.72 -0.62
C LEU A 54 -7.00 -6.96 -0.23
N GLU A 55 -6.26 -7.53 -1.18
CA GLU A 55 -5.27 -8.58 -0.94
C GLU A 55 -3.89 -7.97 -1.20
N VAL A 56 -3.06 -7.88 -0.17
CA VAL A 56 -1.77 -7.19 -0.23
C VAL A 56 -0.65 -8.21 -0.32
N GLY A 57 0.32 -7.95 -1.19
CA GLY A 57 1.58 -8.69 -1.25
C GLY A 57 2.78 -7.75 -1.15
N VAL A 58 3.92 -8.31 -0.78
CA VAL A 58 5.20 -7.61 -0.63
C VAL A 58 6.19 -8.14 -1.65
N ALA A 59 7.03 -7.26 -2.19
CA ALA A 59 8.05 -7.65 -3.15
C ALA A 59 9.16 -8.48 -2.51
N GLU A 60 9.72 -9.41 -3.28
CA GLU A 60 11.00 -10.05 -2.99
C GLU A 60 11.79 -10.25 -4.29
N GLY A 61 12.65 -9.28 -4.63
CA GLY A 61 13.44 -9.34 -5.86
C GLY A 61 12.55 -9.23 -7.10
N ARG A 62 12.35 -10.33 -7.81
CA ARG A 62 11.53 -10.36 -9.04
C ARG A 62 10.10 -10.85 -8.83
N ASP A 63 9.76 -11.26 -7.62
CA ASP A 63 8.46 -11.83 -7.29
C ASP A 63 7.72 -10.97 -6.26
N PHE A 64 6.42 -11.26 -6.11
CA PHE A 64 5.58 -10.72 -5.03
C PHE A 64 4.89 -11.87 -4.31
N SER A 65 4.98 -11.86 -2.98
CA SER A 65 4.32 -12.83 -2.11
C SER A 65 3.19 -12.14 -1.36
N TYR A 66 2.00 -12.73 -1.35
CA TYR A 66 0.89 -12.23 -0.54
C TYR A 66 1.28 -12.23 0.95
N LEU A 67 0.90 -11.17 1.67
CA LEU A 67 1.25 -10.96 3.07
C LEU A 67 0.51 -11.97 3.97
N SER A 68 1.09 -13.15 4.11
CA SER A 68 0.80 -14.07 5.22
C SER A 68 1.45 -13.56 6.51
N GLU A 69 1.12 -14.18 7.64
CA GLU A 69 1.80 -13.86 8.91
C GLU A 69 3.31 -14.15 8.84
N GLU A 70 3.71 -15.18 8.10
CA GLU A 70 5.12 -15.50 7.87
C GLU A 70 5.83 -14.39 7.08
N GLU A 71 5.22 -13.94 5.98
CA GLU A 71 5.77 -12.84 5.17
C GLU A 71 5.79 -11.52 5.95
N ALA A 72 4.77 -11.25 6.76
CA ALA A 72 4.74 -10.11 7.66
C ALA A 72 5.91 -10.13 8.66
N GLU A 73 6.18 -11.27 9.31
CA GLU A 73 7.31 -11.37 10.24
C GLU A 73 8.67 -11.28 9.54
N ARG A 74 8.81 -11.84 8.33
CA ARG A 74 10.02 -11.69 7.51
C ARG A 74 10.27 -10.21 7.16
N LEU A 75 9.21 -9.48 6.81
CA LEU A 75 9.28 -8.05 6.52
C LEU A 75 9.67 -7.25 7.77
N ARG A 76 9.00 -7.49 8.91
CA ARG A 76 9.35 -6.88 10.20
C ARG A 76 10.81 -7.14 10.58
N LYS A 77 11.27 -8.38 10.47
CA LYS A 77 12.67 -8.75 10.77
C LYS A 77 13.66 -8.00 9.89
N THR A 78 13.36 -7.87 8.61
CA THR A 78 14.19 -7.12 7.65
C THR A 78 14.27 -5.65 8.06
N LEU A 79 13.13 -5.04 8.36
CA LEU A 79 13.04 -3.65 8.77
C LEU A 79 13.54 -3.39 10.20
N ARG A 80 13.69 -4.39 11.06
CA ARG A 80 14.41 -4.22 12.33
C ARG A 80 15.91 -4.07 12.11
N GLY A 81 16.48 -4.81 11.16
CA GLY A 81 17.92 -4.87 10.94
C GLY A 81 18.49 -3.82 10.00
N ARG A 82 17.68 -3.23 9.11
CA ARG A 82 18.16 -2.25 8.12
C ARG A 82 17.06 -1.32 7.62
N ARG A 83 17.48 -0.24 6.95
CA ARG A 83 16.65 0.61 6.09
C ARG A 83 16.69 0.09 4.66
N LEU A 84 15.57 0.17 3.96
CA LEU A 84 15.44 -0.15 2.55
C LEU A 84 15.41 1.14 1.72
N PRO A 85 15.94 1.14 0.49
CA PRO A 85 15.94 2.34 -0.36
C PRO A 85 14.53 2.75 -0.82
N HIS A 86 13.61 1.79 -0.85
CA HIS A 86 12.20 1.96 -1.14
C HIS A 86 11.46 0.72 -0.62
N LEU A 87 10.13 0.80 -0.56
CA LEU A 87 9.26 -0.32 -0.26
C LEU A 87 8.35 -0.61 -1.46
N ASP A 88 8.24 -1.87 -1.85
CA ASP A 88 7.36 -2.31 -2.93
C ASP A 88 6.31 -3.31 -2.43
N PHE A 89 5.07 -3.04 -2.80
CA PHE A 89 3.92 -3.89 -2.55
C PHE A 89 3.12 -4.10 -3.83
N VAL A 90 2.28 -5.13 -3.83
CA VAL A 90 1.15 -5.27 -4.75
C VAL A 90 -0.14 -5.25 -3.96
N ILE A 91 -1.18 -4.69 -4.57
CA ILE A 91 -2.53 -4.70 -4.02
C ILE A 91 -3.43 -5.25 -5.11
N TYR A 92 -4.10 -6.36 -4.82
CA TYR A 92 -5.19 -6.86 -5.63
C TYR A 92 -6.52 -6.45 -5.00
N ALA A 93 -7.26 -5.57 -5.68
CA ALA A 93 -8.59 -5.13 -5.27
C ALA A 93 -9.63 -6.12 -5.81
N ASN A 94 -10.13 -6.99 -4.95
CA ASN A 94 -11.07 -8.05 -5.28
C ASN A 94 -12.52 -7.57 -5.11
N TYR A 95 -13.28 -7.54 -6.20
CA TYR A 95 -14.64 -7.00 -6.20
C TYR A 95 -15.69 -8.11 -6.07
N ARG A 96 -16.71 -7.91 -5.23
CA ARG A 96 -17.83 -8.83 -5.07
C ARG A 96 -19.15 -8.08 -5.08
N ARG A 97 -20.10 -8.52 -5.90
CA ARG A 97 -21.45 -7.95 -5.92
C ARG A 97 -22.29 -8.55 -4.79
N GLY A 98 -23.09 -7.72 -4.11
CA GLY A 98 -23.99 -8.18 -3.06
C GLY A 98 -24.85 -9.37 -3.50
N GLY A 99 -24.91 -10.43 -2.67
CA GLY A 99 -25.75 -11.61 -2.92
C GLY A 99 -25.24 -12.60 -3.98
N ARG A 100 -24.03 -12.44 -4.55
CA ARG A 100 -23.45 -13.41 -5.50
C ARG A 100 -22.12 -13.98 -4.99
N ALA A 101 -21.94 -15.30 -5.17
CA ALA A 101 -20.72 -16.01 -4.80
C ALA A 101 -19.51 -15.71 -5.71
N ARG A 102 -19.74 -15.14 -6.91
CA ARG A 102 -18.70 -14.97 -7.93
C ARG A 102 -18.06 -13.59 -7.84
N SER A 103 -16.73 -13.56 -7.66
CA SER A 103 -15.89 -12.37 -7.75
C SER A 103 -16.01 -11.75 -9.15
N LEU A 104 -16.13 -10.43 -9.20
CA LEU A 104 -15.94 -9.63 -10.41
C LEU A 104 -14.43 -9.50 -10.66
N TRP A 105 -14.03 -9.27 -11.92
CA TRP A 105 -12.61 -9.09 -12.26
C TRP A 105 -12.01 -7.92 -11.46
N GLY A 106 -11.00 -8.23 -10.64
CA GLY A 106 -10.35 -7.26 -9.76
C GLY A 106 -9.28 -6.41 -10.45
N ASP A 107 -8.73 -5.46 -9.69
CA ASP A 107 -7.62 -4.61 -10.11
C ASP A 107 -6.32 -5.03 -9.45
N LEU A 108 -5.29 -5.27 -10.25
CA LEU A 108 -3.92 -5.47 -9.78
C LEU A 108 -3.16 -4.15 -9.88
N GLN A 109 -2.71 -3.68 -8.72
CA GLN A 109 -1.96 -2.45 -8.54
C GLN A 109 -0.58 -2.80 -7.97
N ARG A 110 0.47 -2.12 -8.42
CA ARG A 110 1.75 -2.08 -7.71
C ARG A 110 1.82 -0.77 -6.95
N VAL A 111 2.38 -0.80 -5.75
CA VAL A 111 2.61 0.38 -4.93
C VAL A 111 4.08 0.45 -4.54
N ARG A 112 4.75 1.54 -4.89
CA ARG A 112 6.13 1.81 -4.49
C ARG A 112 6.16 3.03 -3.59
N ILE A 113 6.87 2.92 -2.47
CA ILE A 113 7.15 4.04 -1.58
C ILE A 113 8.61 4.40 -1.71
N VAL A 114 8.88 5.65 -2.08
CA VAL A 114 10.22 6.23 -2.18
C VAL A 114 10.42 7.34 -1.15
N PHE A 115 11.67 7.58 -0.79
CA PHE A 115 12.09 8.57 0.20
C PHE A 115 13.00 9.61 -0.48
N PRO A 116 12.44 10.54 -1.28
CA PRO A 116 13.23 11.41 -2.15
C PRO A 116 13.97 12.52 -1.40
N GLU A 117 13.41 12.98 -0.28
CA GLU A 117 13.92 14.08 0.53
C GLU A 117 13.76 13.73 2.01
N SER A 118 14.56 14.36 2.88
CA SER A 118 14.41 14.22 4.32
C SER A 118 12.98 14.53 4.74
N TYR A 119 12.43 13.71 5.65
CA TYR A 119 11.10 13.92 6.23
C TYR A 119 9.95 13.89 5.21
N THR A 120 10.19 13.37 4.00
CA THR A 120 9.20 13.27 2.93
C THR A 120 9.18 11.86 2.34
N ALA A 121 7.99 11.31 2.12
CA ALA A 121 7.81 10.07 1.39
C ALA A 121 6.78 10.24 0.27
N GLU A 122 7.00 9.57 -0.86
CA GLU A 122 6.06 9.53 -1.97
C GLU A 122 5.56 8.10 -2.17
N ILE A 123 4.24 7.93 -2.11
CA ILE A 123 3.53 6.68 -2.35
C ILE A 123 3.04 6.71 -3.80
N GLN A 124 3.63 5.89 -4.65
CA GLN A 124 3.36 5.82 -6.09
C GLN A 124 2.55 4.57 -6.41
N VAL A 125 1.45 4.73 -7.14
CA VAL A 125 0.56 3.64 -7.54
C VAL A 125 0.62 3.46 -9.05
N PHE A 126 0.79 2.20 -9.45
CA PHE A 126 0.85 1.75 -10.84
C PHE A 126 -0.26 0.75 -11.07
N HIS A 127 -1.21 1.09 -11.94
CA HIS A 127 -2.22 0.13 -12.35
C HIS A 127 -1.62 -0.84 -13.37
N LEU A 128 -1.57 -2.13 -13.03
CA LEU A 128 -1.01 -3.17 -13.89
C LEU A 128 -2.08 -3.83 -14.77
N LYS A 129 -3.24 -4.16 -14.17
CA LYS A 129 -4.33 -4.87 -14.86
C LYS A 129 -5.65 -4.65 -14.12
N GLY A 130 -6.77 -4.69 -14.83
CA GLY A 130 -8.09 -4.79 -14.21
C GLY A 130 -9.15 -3.92 -14.85
N THR A 131 -10.26 -3.76 -14.14
CA THR A 131 -11.46 -3.02 -14.57
C THR A 131 -11.48 -1.55 -14.12
N ARG A 132 -10.55 -1.11 -13.26
CA ARG A 132 -10.43 0.26 -12.74
C ARG A 132 -11.68 0.73 -12.00
N ARG A 133 -12.31 -0.17 -11.24
CA ARG A 133 -13.52 0.15 -10.44
C ARG A 133 -13.18 0.88 -9.15
N LEU A 134 -11.99 0.67 -8.60
CA LEU A 134 -11.50 1.43 -7.45
C LEU A 134 -10.72 2.64 -7.97
N PRO A 135 -11.21 3.87 -7.75
CA PRO A 135 -10.45 5.08 -8.05
C PRO A 135 -9.11 5.07 -7.31
N LEU A 136 -8.03 5.48 -7.99
CA LEU A 136 -6.68 5.40 -7.42
C LEU A 136 -6.45 6.42 -6.30
N ASP A 137 -7.15 7.56 -6.35
CA ASP A 137 -7.19 8.55 -5.27
C ASP A 137 -7.86 7.97 -4.01
N GLU A 138 -8.91 7.16 -4.16
CA GLU A 138 -9.53 6.45 -3.05
C GLU A 138 -8.58 5.41 -2.46
N LEU A 139 -7.88 4.63 -3.30
CA LEU A 139 -6.86 3.68 -2.83
C LEU A 139 -5.74 4.40 -2.05
N LEU A 140 -5.21 5.50 -2.60
CA LEU A 140 -4.19 6.31 -1.92
C LEU A 140 -4.70 6.86 -0.58
N THR A 141 -5.95 7.33 -0.55
CA THR A 141 -6.57 7.83 0.68
C THR A 141 -6.59 6.74 1.75
N LYS A 142 -7.04 5.53 1.42
CA LYS A 142 -7.05 4.40 2.36
C LYS A 142 -5.65 4.02 2.84
N ILE A 143 -4.64 4.05 1.96
CA ILE A 143 -3.25 3.82 2.36
C ILE A 143 -2.79 4.87 3.37
N VAL A 144 -3.00 6.15 3.08
CA VAL A 144 -2.58 7.26 3.96
C VAL A 144 -3.33 7.24 5.29
N GLU A 145 -4.63 6.93 5.28
CA GLU A 145 -5.43 6.75 6.49
C GLU A 145 -4.88 5.61 7.35
N GLN A 146 -4.57 4.45 6.75
CA GLN A 146 -4.01 3.33 7.50
C GLN A 146 -2.65 3.68 8.10
N VAL A 147 -1.80 4.39 7.36
CA VAL A 147 -0.50 4.90 7.86
C VAL A 147 -0.71 5.81 9.08
N ARG A 148 -1.68 6.72 9.03
CA ARG A 148 -2.01 7.59 10.18
C ARG A 148 -2.53 6.82 11.38
N LEU A 149 -3.37 5.80 11.16
CA LEU A 149 -3.85 4.93 12.23
C LEU A 149 -2.71 4.16 12.91
N GLU A 150 -1.73 3.66 12.15
CA GLU A 150 -0.55 3.03 12.74
C GLU A 150 0.36 4.03 13.47
N ALA A 151 0.46 5.28 13.00
CA ALA A 151 1.18 6.34 13.70
C ALA A 151 0.57 6.60 15.09
N ASP A 152 -0.76 6.76 15.13
CA ASP A 152 -1.52 7.00 16.36
C ASP A 152 -1.35 5.85 17.36
N ARG A 153 -1.41 4.60 16.90
CA ARG A 153 -1.15 3.40 17.74
C ARG A 153 0.24 3.39 18.38
N LEU A 154 1.22 4.01 17.74
CA LEU A 154 2.60 4.10 18.24
C LEU A 154 2.87 5.40 19.00
N GLY A 155 1.87 6.28 19.16
CA GLY A 155 2.03 7.59 19.80
C GLY A 155 2.92 8.55 18.99
N LEU A 156 3.00 8.35 17.67
CA LEU A 156 3.79 9.18 16.77
C LEU A 156 2.92 10.29 16.15
N PRO A 157 3.50 11.46 15.80
CA PRO A 157 2.80 12.47 15.03
C PRO A 157 2.25 11.89 13.71
N PRO A 158 0.97 12.11 13.36
CA PRO A 158 0.39 11.52 12.16
C PRO A 158 1.04 12.13 10.90
N PRO A 159 1.45 11.31 9.91
CA PRO A 159 1.98 11.84 8.67
C PRO A 159 0.99 12.76 7.95
N GLN A 160 1.47 13.93 7.53
CA GLN A 160 0.67 14.97 6.90
C GLN A 160 0.64 14.77 5.39
N LEU A 161 -0.56 14.82 4.79
CA LEU A 161 -0.73 14.67 3.34
C LEU A 161 -0.49 16.04 2.69
N SER A 162 0.52 16.14 1.83
CA SER A 162 0.86 17.39 1.15
C SER A 162 0.35 17.45 -0.28
N THR A 163 0.27 16.30 -0.96
CA THR A 163 -0.25 16.21 -2.31
C THR A 163 -0.91 14.86 -2.49
N LEU A 164 -2.04 14.83 -3.20
CA LEU A 164 -2.68 13.63 -3.68
C LEU A 164 -3.09 13.86 -5.13
N ARG A 165 -2.61 13.02 -6.04
CA ARG A 165 -3.00 13.03 -7.45
C ARG A 165 -3.33 11.62 -7.88
N GLY A 166 -4.57 11.39 -8.26
CA GLY A 166 -5.05 10.17 -8.91
C GLY A 166 -6.32 10.48 -9.70
N ARG A 167 -6.50 9.78 -10.82
CA ARG A 167 -7.77 9.65 -11.53
C ARG A 167 -7.95 8.18 -11.88
#